data_AF-A0A6I2X8J6-F1
#
_entry.id   AF-A0A6I2X8J6-F1
#
_cell.length_a   1.000
_cell.length_b   1.000
_cell.length_c   1.000
_cell.angle_alpha   90.00
_cell.angle_beta   90.00
_cell.angle_gamma   90.00
#
_symmetry.space_group_name_H-M   'P 1'
#
loop_
_entity.id
_entity.type
_entity.pdbx_description
1 polymer ?
#
loop_
_entity_poly.entity_id
_entity_poly.type
_entity_poly.pdbx_seq_one_letter_code
_entity_poly.pdbx_strand_id
1 'polypeptide(L)' 'GRPEAVQLAVLIDRGHRELPIRADYVGKNLPTSRSESVRVKLLERDGIDQVSIEQES' A
#
# COMPACT_ATOMS: atom_id res chain seq x y z
N GLY A 1 -12.63 1.34 25.42
CA GLY A 1 -13.56 1.25 24.28
C GLY A 1 -13.27 -0.01 23.51
N ARG A 2 -14.29 -0.82 23.22
CA ARG A 2 -14.17 -1.98 22.33
C ARG A 2 -14.88 -1.58 21.02
N PRO A 3 -14.13 -1.26 19.95
CA PRO A 3 -14.77 -0.97 18.67
C PRO A 3 -15.55 -2.21 18.22
N GLU A 4 -16.69 -1.99 17.56
CA GLU A 4 -17.52 -3.05 16.99
C GLU A 4 -16.80 -3.78 15.86
N ALA A 5 -15.99 -3.06 15.08
CA ALA A 5 -15.14 -3.60 14.03
C ALA A 5 -13.86 -2.75 13.85
N VAL A 6 -12.84 -3.35 13.25
CA VAL A 6 -11.63 -2.67 12.76
C VAL A 6 -11.52 -2.96 11.27
N GLN A 7 -11.30 -1.92 10.48
CA GLN A 7 -11.13 -2.03 9.03
C GLN A 7 -9.80 -1.42 8.59
N LEU A 8 -9.26 -1.92 7.49
CA LEU A 8 -8.01 -1.48 6.88
C LEU A 8 -8.27 -0.95 5.46
N ALA A 9 -8.00 0.33 5.25
CA ALA A 9 -7.96 0.94 3.93
C ALA A 9 -6.50 1.19 3.52
N VAL A 10 -6.16 0.82 2.28
CA VAL A 10 -4.83 1.04 1.71
C VAL A 10 -4.94 1.70 0.33
N LEU A 11 -3.99 2.58 0.01
CA LEU A 11 -3.92 3.15 -1.33
C LEU A 11 -3.44 2.11 -2.34
N ILE A 12 -2.39 1.36 -2.01
CA ILE A 12 -1.78 0.34 -2.86
C ILE A 12 -1.68 -0.98 -2.11
N ASP A 13 -2.11 -2.07 -2.76
CA ASP A 13 -1.79 -3.44 -2.36
C ASP A 13 -0.73 -4.01 -3.30
N ARG A 14 0.46 -4.29 -2.76
CA ARG A 14 1.62 -4.81 -3.51
C ARG A 14 1.71 -6.33 -3.56
N GLY A 15 0.80 -7.04 -2.89
CA GLY A 15 0.84 -8.49 -2.73
C GLY A 15 1.87 -8.96 -1.68
N HIS A 16 2.38 -10.18 -1.85
CA HIS A 16 3.40 -10.84 -0.99
C HIS A 16 3.05 -10.92 0.50
N ARG A 17 1.77 -11.11 0.83
CA ARG A 17 1.31 -11.24 2.21
C ARG A 17 1.93 -12.48 2.87
N GLU A 18 2.44 -12.30 4.10
CA GLU A 18 3.01 -13.37 4.92
C GLU A 18 2.09 -13.75 6.11
N LEU A 19 1.00 -13.01 6.27
CA LEU A 19 -0.05 -13.23 7.26
C LEU A 19 -1.43 -13.20 6.58
N PRO A 20 -2.49 -13.78 7.19
CA PRO A 20 -3.85 -13.75 6.64
C PRO A 20 -4.54 -12.39 6.84
N ILE A 21 -3.82 -11.29 6.63
CA ILE A 21 -4.35 -9.92 6.69
C ILE A 21 -4.67 -9.45 5.27
N ARG A 22 -5.86 -8.86 5.09
CA ARG A 22 -6.32 -8.26 3.84
C ARG A 22 -6.91 -6.89 4.15
N ALA A 23 -6.66 -5.91 3.30
CA ALA A 23 -7.36 -4.63 3.37
C ALA A 23 -8.81 -4.77 2.92
N ASP A 24 -9.73 -4.13 3.63
CA ASP A 24 -11.15 -4.07 3.27
C ASP A 24 -11.35 -3.19 2.03
N TYR A 25 -10.51 -2.17 1.88
CA TYR A 25 -10.54 -1.22 0.77
C TYR A 25 -9.14 -1.07 0.17
N VAL A 26 -9.05 -1.20 -1.16
CA VAL A 26 -7.80 -1.10 -1.92
C VAL A 26 -8.01 -0.10 -3.04
N GLY A 27 -7.17 0.94 -3.09
CA GLY A 27 -7.17 1.89 -4.20
C GLY A 27 -6.71 1.24 -5.52
N LYS A 28 -5.55 0.59 -5.49
CA LYS A 28 -5.03 -0.18 -6.64
C LYS A 28 -4.26 -1.42 -6.21
N ASN A 29 -4.51 -2.53 -6.91
CA ASN A 29 -3.67 -3.72 -6.84
C ASN A 29 -2.53 -3.59 -7.84
N LEU A 30 -1.30 -3.73 -7.35
CA LEU A 30 -0.10 -3.54 -8.15
C LEU A 30 0.86 -4.72 -7.89
N PRO A 31 0.82 -5.77 -8.72
CA PRO A 31 1.73 -6.89 -8.60
C PRO A 31 3.17 -6.40 -8.72
N THR A 32 4.01 -6.76 -7.75
CA THR A 32 5.44 -6.45 -7.73
C THR A 32 6.24 -7.74 -7.62
N SER A 33 7.54 -7.69 -7.89
CA SER A 33 8.50 -8.68 -7.42
C SER A 33 8.93 -8.39 -5.98
N ARG A 34 9.64 -9.33 -5.34
CA ARG A 34 10.15 -9.13 -3.97
C ARG A 34 11.27 -8.10 -3.90
N SER A 35 11.99 -7.86 -5.00
CA SER A 35 13.08 -6.86 -5.11
C SER A 35 12.59 -5.49 -5.56
N GLU A 36 11.30 -5.32 -5.78
CA GLU A 36 10.70 -4.02 -6.12
C GLU A 36 10.13 -3.35 -4.88
N SER A 37 10.20 -2.03 -4.84
CA SER A 37 9.61 -1.19 -3.81
C SER A 37 8.53 -0.30 -4.42
N VAL A 38 7.45 -0.06 -3.66
CA VAL A 38 6.38 0.88 -4.02
C VAL A 38 6.58 2.16 -3.24
N ARG A 39 6.84 3.27 -3.94
CA ARG A 39 6.94 4.60 -3.33
C ARG A 39 5.65 5.37 -3.60
N VAL A 40 5.01 5.81 -2.52
CA VAL A 40 3.84 6.68 -2.56
C VAL A 40 4.26 8.06 -2.09
N LYS A 41 3.98 9.07 -2.91
CA LYS A 41 4.13 10.49 -2.61
C LYS A 41 2.76 11.13 -2.56
N LEU A 42 2.55 11.97 -1.54
CA LEU A 42 1.32 12.72 -1.34
C LEU A 42 1.63 14.21 -1.40
N LEU A 43 0.73 15.01 -1.98
CA LEU A 43 0.89 16.45 -2.15
C LEU A 43 1.29 17.16 -0.85
N GLU A 44 0.65 16.82 0.27
CA GLU A 44 0.85 17.48 1.56
C GLU A 44 2.23 17.23 2.17
N ARG A 45 2.88 16.11 1.81
CA ARG A 45 4.18 15.71 2.35
C ARG A 45 5.32 15.94 1.37
N ASP A 46 5.07 15.70 0.09
CA ASP A 46 6.10 15.58 -0.94
C ASP A 46 5.93 16.60 -2.08
N GLY A 47 4.85 17.40 -2.09
CA GLY A 47 4.57 18.40 -3.10
C GLY A 47 4.03 17.84 -4.43
N ILE A 48 3.74 16.54 -4.50
CA ILE A 48 3.19 15.87 -5.67
C ILE A 48 2.44 14.60 -5.27
N ASP A 49 1.31 14.32 -5.94
CA ASP A 49 0.63 13.02 -5.88
C ASP A 49 1.23 12.07 -6.91
N GLN A 50 1.90 11.02 -6.45
CA GLN A 50 2.53 10.05 -7.34
C GLN A 50 2.70 8.69 -6.68
N VAL A 51 2.54 7.62 -7.47
CA VAL A 51 2.92 6.26 -7.10
C VAL A 51 3.94 5.74 -8.12
N SER A 52 5.10 5.27 -7.66
CA SER A 52 6.16 4.68 -8.49
C SER A 52 6.60 3.30 -7.99
N ILE A 53 7.14 2.50 -8.90
CA ILE A 53 7.83 1.24 -8.61
C ILE A 53 9.32 1.45 -8.86
N GLU A 54 10.14 1.10 -7.89
CA GLU A 54 11.60 1.25 -7.92
C GLU A 54 12.26 -0.12 -7.68
N GLN A 55 13.38 -0.43 -8.35
CA GLN A 55 14.18 -1.62 -8.03
C GLN A 55 15.08 -1.34 -6.82
N GLU A 56 15.14 -2.25 -5.85
CA GLU A 56 16.11 -2.16 -4.76
C GLU A 56 17.53 -2.34 -5.30
N SER A 57 18.41 -1.39 -5.00
CA SER A 57 19.84 -1.40 -5.38
C SER A 57 20.69 -2.14 -4.35
#